data_AF-A0A0G0GSF5-F1
#
_entry.id   AF-A0A0G0GSF5-F1
#
_cell.length_a   1.000
_cell.length_b   1.000
_cell.length_c   1.000
_cell.angle_alpha   90.00
_cell.angle_beta   90.00
_cell.angle_gamma   90.00
#
_symmetry.space_group_name_H-M   'P 1'
#
loop_
_entity.id
_entity.type
_entity.pdbx_description
1 polymer ?
#
loop_
_entity_poly.entity_id
_entity_poly.type
_entity_poly.pdbx_seq_one_letter_code
_entity_poly.pdbx_strand_id
1 'polypeptide(L)'
;MHDRIFYGICFGFVFGVLLRSFLFVNFYFAILIGILAFVLILFFTFISKNRWGIIAGIFVLAFSLGIFRFQMVDIAAPNIFESQVDEKVSLTGIVADEPDQRENNQKLTIE
;
A
#
# COMPACT_ATOMS: atom_id res chain seq x y z
N MET A 1 1.01 3.28 -29.44
CA MET A 1 0.87 4.26 -28.32
C MET A 1 0.12 3.65 -27.16
N HIS A 2 -0.99 2.96 -27.42
CA HIS A 2 -1.68 2.12 -26.44
C HIS A 2 -0.74 1.19 -25.66
N ASP A 3 0.16 0.47 -26.33
CA ASP A 3 1.05 -0.48 -25.64
C ASP A 3 1.97 0.22 -24.64
N ARG A 4 2.51 1.40 -25.00
CA ARG A 4 3.39 2.17 -24.12
C ARG A 4 2.65 2.71 -22.89
N ILE A 5 1.39 3.10 -23.07
CA ILE A 5 0.53 3.55 -21.97
C ILE A 5 0.21 2.37 -21.06
N PHE A 6 -0.14 1.22 -21.63
CA PHE A 6 -0.41 0.00 -20.88
C PHE A 6 0.80 -0.45 -20.05
N TYR A 7 1.98 -0.55 -20.67
CA TYR A 7 3.21 -0.85 -19.93
C TYR A 7 3.53 0.21 -18.89
N GLY A 8 3.32 1.50 -19.20
CA GLY A 8 3.48 2.59 -18.22
C GLY A 8 2.59 2.44 -17.00
N ILE A 9 1.32 2.05 -17.19
CA ILE A 9 0.39 1.79 -16.09
C ILE A 9 0.85 0.57 -15.27
N CYS A 10 1.16 -0.54 -15.92
CA CYS A 10 1.60 -1.76 -15.24
C CYS A 10 2.88 -1.54 -14.43
N PHE A 11 3.92 -0.97 -15.05
CA PHE A 11 5.18 -0.69 -14.36
C PHE A 11 5.01 0.37 -13.27
N GLY A 12 4.26 1.44 -13.53
CA GLY A 12 4.00 2.49 -12.53
C GLY A 12 3.31 1.91 -11.30
N PHE A 13 2.24 1.14 -11.50
CA PHE A 13 1.50 0.51 -10.41
C PHE A 13 2.35 -0.47 -9.61
N VAL A 14 3.05 -1.39 -10.28
CA VAL A 14 3.93 -2.37 -9.61
C VAL A 14 5.02 -1.66 -8.83
N PHE A 15 5.64 -0.63 -9.41
CA PHE A 15 6.69 0.13 -8.75
C PHE A 15 6.16 0.92 -7.53
N GLY A 16 4.94 1.44 -7.61
CA GLY A 16 4.27 2.11 -6.49
C GLY A 16 4.03 1.18 -5.31
N VAL A 17 3.54 -0.03 -5.57
CA VAL A 17 3.36 -1.06 -4.54
C VAL A 17 4.72 -1.47 -3.95
N LEU A 18 5.71 -1.74 -4.80
CA LEU A 18 7.06 -2.14 -4.36
C LEU A 18 7.69 -1.06 -3.47
N LEU A 19 7.65 0.21 -3.87
CA LEU A 19 8.28 1.29 -3.12
C LEU A 19 7.65 1.47 -1.74
N ARG A 20 6.33 1.34 -1.62
CA ARG A 20 5.66 1.37 -0.32
C ARG A 20 6.05 0.20 0.59
N SER A 21 6.43 -0.94 0.02
CA SER A 21 6.91 -2.10 0.77
C SER A 21 8.29 -1.87 1.41
N PHE A 22 9.12 -1.01 0.83
CA PHE A 22 10.45 -0.68 1.38
C PHE A 22 10.48 0.62 2.18
N LEU A 23 9.61 1.58 1.84
CA LEU A 23 9.59 2.91 2.42
C LEU A 23 8.22 3.21 3.05
N PHE A 24 8.23 3.75 4.27
CA PHE A 24 7.04 4.29 4.91
C PHE A 24 6.65 5.61 4.24
N VAL A 25 5.71 5.54 3.31
CA VAL A 25 5.15 6.71 2.62
C VAL A 25 3.84 7.11 3.30
N ASN A 26 3.74 8.39 3.68
CA ASN A 26 2.52 8.95 4.28
C ASN A 26 1.37 8.99 3.27
N PHE A 27 0.14 8.69 3.72
CA PHE A 27 -1.08 8.76 2.92
C PHE A 27 -1.30 10.11 2.24
N TYR A 28 -1.07 11.22 2.96
CA TYR A 28 -1.23 12.56 2.39
C TYR A 28 -0.23 12.83 1.26
N PHE A 29 0.97 12.25 1.34
CA PHE A 29 1.98 12.39 0.31
C PHE A 29 1.59 11.63 -0.97
N ALA A 30 1.00 10.44 -0.84
CA ALA A 30 0.46 9.69 -1.97
C ALA A 30 -0.64 10.49 -2.69
N ILE A 31 -1.58 11.09 -1.93
CA ILE A 31 -2.63 11.94 -2.51
C ILE A 31 -2.05 13.14 -3.25
N LEU A 32 -1.07 13.83 -2.65
CA LEU A 32 -0.43 14.99 -3.28
C LEU A 32 0.20 14.61 -4.62
N ILE A 33 0.94 13.50 -4.68
CA ILE A 33 1.53 12.99 -5.93
C ILE A 33 0.43 12.68 -6.96
N GLY A 34 -0.66 12.05 -6.55
CA GLY A 34 -1.78 11.74 -7.44
C GLY A 34 -2.42 12.99 -8.04
N ILE A 35 -2.67 14.03 -7.22
CA ILE A 35 -3.21 15.32 -7.68
C ILE A 35 -2.22 15.99 -8.65
N LEU A 36 -0.93 16.01 -8.32
CA LEU A 36 0.09 16.62 -9.16
C LEU A 36 0.20 15.90 -10.51
N ALA A 37 0.13 14.57 -10.52
CA ALA A 37 0.11 13.76 -11.73
C ALA A 37 -1.11 14.09 -12.60
N PHE A 38 -2.29 14.23 -11.99
CA PHE A 38 -3.51 14.60 -12.70
C PHE A 38 -3.41 15.99 -13.35
N VAL A 39 -2.90 16.98 -12.63
CA VAL A 39 -2.67 18.34 -13.16
C VAL A 39 -1.66 18.31 -14.32
N LEU A 40 -0.58 17.53 -14.20
CA LEU A 40 0.41 17.37 -15.28
C LEU A 40 -0.22 16.74 -16.53
N ILE A 41 -1.06 15.71 -16.38
CA ILE A 41 -1.77 15.10 -17.51
C ILE A 41 -2.66 16.13 -18.21
N LEU A 42 -3.43 16.93 -17.45
CA LEU A 42 -4.26 18.00 -18.02
C LEU A 42 -3.40 19.04 -18.75
N PHE A 43 -2.31 19.49 -18.15
CA PHE A 43 -1.40 20.47 -18.75
C PHE A 43 -0.82 19.96 -20.08
N PHE A 44 -0.29 18.72 -20.12
CA PHE A 44 0.28 18.16 -21.34
C PHE A 44 -0.77 17.86 -22.41
N THR A 45 -2.01 17.58 -22.01
CA THR A 45 -3.13 17.33 -22.93
C THR A 45 -3.62 18.62 -23.59
N PHE A 46 -3.82 19.69 -22.81
CA PHE A 46 -4.44 20.94 -23.29
C PHE A 46 -3.44 21.94 -23.90
N ILE A 47 -2.24 22.08 -23.32
CA ILE A 47 -1.29 23.14 -23.71
C ILE A 47 -0.20 22.62 -24.64
N SER A 48 0.50 21.57 -24.24
CA SER A 48 1.74 21.18 -24.92
C SER A 48 1.50 20.17 -26.06
N LYS A 49 0.39 19.43 -26.05
CA LYS A 49 0.12 18.28 -26.94
C LYS A 49 1.28 17.26 -27.00
N ASN A 50 2.19 17.30 -26.04
CA ASN A 50 3.36 16.44 -26.01
C ASN A 50 2.95 15.07 -25.48
N ARG A 51 2.99 14.08 -26.39
CA ARG A 51 2.56 12.73 -26.11
C ARG A 51 3.44 12.01 -25.08
N TRP A 52 4.71 12.40 -24.92
CA TRP A 52 5.60 11.83 -23.89
C TRP A 52 5.24 12.30 -22.49
N GLY A 53 4.85 13.57 -22.33
CA GLY A 53 4.41 14.11 -21.05
C GLY A 53 3.14 13.44 -20.52
N ILE A 54 2.23 13.07 -21.42
CA ILE A 54 1.01 12.32 -21.07
C ILE A 54 1.38 10.91 -20.56
N ILE A 55 2.30 10.21 -21.21
CA ILE A 55 2.74 8.87 -20.79
C ILE A 55 3.42 8.95 -19.41
N ALA A 56 4.28 9.94 -19.19
CA ALA A 56 4.93 10.16 -17.89
C ALA A 56 3.90 10.49 -16.79
N GLY A 57 2.92 11.34 -17.08
CA GLY A 57 1.84 11.67 -16.14
C GLY A 57 1.01 10.44 -15.75
N ILE A 58 0.63 9.61 -16.73
CA ILE A 58 -0.10 8.36 -16.50
C ILE A 58 0.72 7.39 -15.64
N PHE A 59 2.03 7.28 -15.89
CA PHE A 59 2.93 6.45 -15.08
C PHE A 59 2.94 6.90 -13.61
N VAL A 60 3.09 8.21 -13.35
CA VAL A 60 3.10 8.75 -11.99
C VAL A 60 1.73 8.59 -11.32
N LEU A 61 0.64 8.73 -12.07
CA LEU A 61 -0.70 8.50 -11.56
C LEU A 61 -0.93 7.02 -11.18
N ALA A 62 -0.51 6.08 -12.03
CA ALA A 62 -0.56 4.66 -11.73
C ALA A 62 0.32 4.29 -10.52
N PHE A 63 1.49 4.93 -10.37
CA PHE A 63 2.36 4.78 -9.21
C PHE A 63 1.68 5.23 -7.91
N SER A 64 1.02 6.40 -7.93
CA SER A 64 0.23 6.89 -6.78
C SER A 64 -0.90 5.93 -6.40
N LEU A 65 -1.59 5.35 -7.39
CA LEU A 65 -2.65 4.36 -7.15
C LEU A 65 -2.11 3.05 -6.55
N GLY A 66 -0.91 2.64 -6.95
CA GLY A 66 -0.21 1.49 -6.34
C GLY A 66 0.02 1.68 -4.84
N ILE A 67 0.51 2.85 -4.44
CA ILE A 67 0.72 3.20 -3.03
C ILE A 67 -0.62 3.25 -2.27
N PHE A 68 -1.63 3.89 -2.86
CA PHE A 68 -2.95 4.02 -2.26
C PHE A 68 -3.61 2.65 -2.01
N ARG A 69 -3.53 1.72 -2.97
CA ARG A 69 -4.05 0.35 -2.82
C ARG A 69 -3.43 -0.38 -1.64
N PHE A 70 -2.13 -0.22 -1.42
CA PHE A 70 -1.46 -0.83 -0.27
C PHE A 70 -2.01 -0.27 1.04
N GLN A 71 -2.17 1.05 1.13
CA GLN A 71 -2.71 1.71 2.34
C GLN A 71 -4.16 1.35 2.65
N MET A 72 -4.99 1.05 1.65
CA MET A 72 -6.36 0.60 1.90
C MET A 72 -6.44 -0.81 2.49
N VAL A 73 -5.46 -1.66 2.20
CA VAL A 73 -5.40 -3.06 2.69
C VAL A 73 -4.69 -3.15 4.04
N ASP A 74 -3.85 -2.16 4.35
CA ASP A 74 -3.15 -2.01 5.63
C ASP A 74 -4.16 -1.59 6.72
N ILE A 75 -5.02 -2.53 7.10
CA ILE A 75 -5.95 -2.37 8.23
C ILE A 75 -5.08 -2.45 9.49
N ALA A 76 -4.91 -1.29 10.15
CA ALA A 76 -4.25 -1.24 11.45
C ALA A 76 -4.93 -2.23 12.40
N ALA A 77 -4.11 -3.00 13.14
CA ALA A 77 -4.64 -3.82 14.22
C ALA A 77 -5.46 -2.94 15.16
N PRO A 78 -6.59 -3.42 15.72
CA PRO A 78 -7.37 -2.64 16.65
C PRO A 78 -6.48 -2.08 17.76
N ASN A 79 -6.52 -0.75 18.00
CA ASN A 79 -5.70 -0.07 19.02
C ASN A 79 -5.85 -0.67 20.43
N ILE A 80 -6.91 -1.43 20.66
CA ILE A 80 -7.17 -2.19 21.90
C ILE A 80 -6.03 -3.19 22.18
N PHE A 81 -5.42 -3.75 21.13
CA PHE A 81 -4.30 -4.67 21.26
C PHE A 81 -2.96 -3.95 21.37
N GLU A 82 -2.83 -2.69 20.93
CA GLU A 82 -1.59 -1.91 21.10
C GLU A 82 -1.26 -1.69 22.58
N SER A 83 -2.27 -1.43 23.42
CA SER A 83 -2.07 -1.30 24.88
C SER A 83 -1.73 -2.60 25.58
N GLN A 84 -1.87 -3.74 24.89
CA GLN A 84 -1.60 -5.08 25.41
C GLN A 84 -0.31 -5.68 24.83
N VAL A 85 0.38 -4.97 23.94
CA VAL A 85 1.71 -5.37 23.45
C VAL A 85 2.68 -5.34 24.63
N ASP A 86 3.44 -6.43 24.81
CA ASP A 86 4.34 -6.69 25.95
C ASP A 86 3.67 -6.88 27.32
N GLU A 87 2.34 -6.89 27.40
CA GLU A 87 1.62 -7.19 28.63
C GLU A 87 1.71 -8.69 28.94
N LYS A 88 2.32 -9.03 30.07
CA LYS A 88 2.37 -10.41 30.56
C LYS A 88 1.08 -10.74 31.29
N VAL A 89 0.13 -11.30 30.57
CA VAL A 89 -1.12 -11.83 31.14
C VAL A 89 -0.98 -13.31 31.48
N SER A 90 -1.49 -13.71 32.66
CA SER A 90 -1.61 -15.12 33.06
C SER A 90 -3.05 -15.56 32.82
N LEU A 91 -3.24 -16.51 31.91
CA LEU A 91 -4.54 -17.07 31.56
C LEU A 91 -4.60 -18.53 32.04
N THR A 92 -5.72 -18.92 32.64
CA THR A 92 -5.97 -20.31 33.07
C THR A 92 -7.20 -20.82 32.33
N GLY A 93 -7.08 -21.97 31.66
CA GLY A 93 -8.16 -22.60 30.92
C GLY A 93 -7.75 -23.97 30.41
N ILE A 94 -8.64 -24.64 29.67
CA ILE A 94 -8.39 -25.96 29.09
C ILE A 94 -7.93 -25.76 27.64
N VAL A 95 -6.87 -26.47 27.24
CA VAL A 95 -6.38 -26.44 25.85
C VAL A 95 -7.43 -27.14 24.97
N ALA A 96 -8.09 -26.36 24.11
CA ALA A 96 -9.18 -26.83 23.28
C ALA A 96 -8.70 -27.49 21.98
N ASP A 97 -7.52 -27.08 21.50
CA ASP A 97 -6.94 -27.57 20.25
C ASP A 97 -5.41 -27.69 20.34
N GLU A 98 -4.81 -28.46 19.43
CA GLU A 98 -3.36 -28.67 19.40
C GLU A 98 -2.62 -27.34 19.18
N PRO A 99 -1.58 -27.03 19.99
CA PRO A 99 -0.83 -25.80 19.82
C PRO A 99 -0.06 -25.74 18.50
N ASP A 100 -0.27 -24.66 17.75
CA ASP A 100 0.46 -24.35 16.52
C ASP A 100 1.79 -23.65 16.86
N GLN A 101 2.90 -24.37 16.69
CA GLN A 101 4.27 -23.83 16.88
C GLN A 101 4.75 -23.12 15.62
N ARG A 102 5.13 -21.85 15.77
CA ARG A 102 5.70 -21.02 14.71
C ARG A 102 7.11 -20.58 15.12
N GLU A 103 7.88 -20.03 14.18
CA GLU A 103 9.29 -19.66 14.40
C GLU A 103 9.54 -18.80 15.66
N ASN A 104 8.66 -17.83 15.94
CA ASN A 104 8.86 -16.85 17.02
C ASN A 104 7.70 -16.81 18.03
N ASN A 105 6.65 -17.61 17.85
CA ASN A 105 5.50 -17.64 18.75
C ASN A 105 4.78 -18.98 18.71
N GLN A 106 3.99 -19.23 19.76
CA GLN A 106 3.12 -20.39 19.85
C GLN A 106 1.68 -19.89 19.95
N LYS A 107 0.81 -20.37 19.07
CA LYS A 107 -0.61 -20.05 19.10
C LYS A 107 -1.33 -21.13 19.89
N LEU A 108 -1.96 -20.72 21.00
CA LEU A 108 -2.75 -21.58 21.87
C LEU A 108 -4.22 -21.18 21.76
N THR A 109 -5.10 -22.17 21.61
CA THR A 109 -6.56 -21.98 21.68
C THR A 109 -7.05 -22.59 22.99
N ILE A 110 -7.64 -21.76 23.84
CA ILE A 110 -7.98 -22.07 25.23
C ILE A 110 -9.48 -21.78 25.43
N GLU A 111 -10.21 -22.69 26.07
CA GLU A 111 -11.61 -22.53 26.53
C GLU A 111 -11.71 -22.38 28.04
#